data_AF-A0A1E4BZH6-F1
#
_entry.id   AF-A0A1E4BZH6-F1
#
_cell.length_a   1.000
_cell.length_b   1.000
_cell.length_c   1.000
_cell.angle_alpha   90.00
_cell.angle_beta   90.00
_cell.angle_gamma   90.00
#
_symmetry.space_group_name_H-M   'P 1'
#
loop_
_entity.id
_entity.type
_entity.pdbx_description
1 polymer ?
#
loop_
_entity_poly.entity_id
_entity_poly.type
_entity_poly.pdbx_seq_one_letter_code
_entity_poly.pdbx_strand_id
1 'polypeptide(L)'
;MPELKSAYIGELKIAVTGSYMLGNGPLGNRRIDLLSQGQFEGPRIKAKIVPGGVDILLGGSDGAVRPDVRLPLELDDGHPLLISYRGVRHAPAEIMARIAARERVPPESHYLRTALTFETASPKYHWLNRIVGVGVGRREPEFAIYDVFEVL
;
A
#
# COMPACT_ATOMS: atom_id res chain seq x y z
N MET A 1 -5.00 -10.65 28.55
CA MET A 1 -5.36 -9.94 27.29
C MET A 1 -4.79 -10.75 26.14
N PRO A 2 -5.53 -10.92 25.02
CA PRO A 2 -4.96 -11.58 23.84
C PRO A 2 -3.79 -10.75 23.29
N GLU A 3 -2.74 -11.43 22.83
CA GLU A 3 -1.59 -10.83 22.16
C GLU A 3 -1.77 -10.95 20.65
N LEU A 4 -1.54 -9.87 19.90
CA LEU A 4 -1.57 -9.88 18.44
C LEU A 4 -0.22 -10.39 17.91
N LYS A 5 -0.22 -11.55 17.26
CA LYS A 5 0.97 -12.15 16.66
C LYS A 5 0.98 -11.91 15.15
N SER A 6 2.17 -11.84 14.57
CA SER A 6 2.33 -11.62 13.14
C SER A 6 3.58 -12.31 12.58
N ALA A 7 3.55 -12.66 11.30
CA ALA A 7 4.72 -13.16 10.57
C ALA A 7 4.96 -12.35 9.28
N TYR A 8 6.24 -12.09 8.98
CA TYR A 8 6.63 -11.32 7.81
C TYR A 8 6.32 -12.08 6.50
N ILE A 9 5.77 -11.37 5.53
CA ILE A 9 5.51 -11.88 4.18
C ILE A 9 6.58 -11.37 3.21
N GLY A 10 6.82 -10.05 3.18
CA GLY A 10 7.73 -9.42 2.22
C GLY A 10 7.61 -7.89 2.18
N GLU A 11 8.44 -7.27 1.34
CA GLU A 11 8.42 -5.83 1.07
C GLU A 11 7.65 -5.57 -0.23
N LEU A 12 6.55 -4.81 -0.13
CA LEU A 12 5.77 -4.32 -1.26
C LEU A 12 6.24 -2.89 -1.60
N LYS A 13 6.93 -2.75 -2.72
CA LYS A 13 7.45 -1.47 -3.24
C LYS A 13 6.66 -1.05 -4.48
N ILE A 14 5.99 0.10 -4.39
CA ILE A 14 5.04 0.58 -5.40
C ILE A 14 5.50 1.95 -5.92
N ALA A 15 5.71 2.07 -7.23
CA ALA A 15 5.95 3.35 -7.86
C ALA A 15 4.62 4.06 -8.19
N VAL A 16 4.55 5.36 -7.92
CA VAL A 16 3.45 6.20 -8.38
C VAL A 16 3.82 6.76 -9.76
N THR A 17 3.24 6.20 -10.82
CA THR A 17 3.61 6.54 -12.21
C THR A 17 2.86 7.75 -12.74
N GLY A 18 1.79 8.18 -12.06
CA GLY A 18 1.01 9.36 -12.40
C GLY A 18 -0.05 9.63 -11.35
N SER A 19 -0.59 10.86 -11.36
CA SER A 19 -1.64 11.27 -10.44
C SER A 19 -2.69 12.09 -11.18
N TYR A 20 -3.96 11.77 -10.95
CA TYR A 20 -5.08 12.59 -11.35
C TYR A 20 -5.65 13.34 -10.13
N MET A 21 -5.59 14.67 -10.17
CA MET A 21 -6.07 15.53 -9.09
C MET A 21 -7.56 15.81 -9.29
N LEU A 22 -8.42 15.09 -8.56
CA LEU A 22 -9.87 15.32 -8.62
C LEU A 22 -10.29 16.54 -7.79
N GLY A 23 -9.54 16.86 -6.73
CA GLY A 23 -9.76 18.05 -5.91
C GLY A 23 -10.76 17.81 -4.78
N ASN A 24 -11.37 18.88 -4.27
CA ASN A 24 -12.25 18.80 -3.11
C ASN A 24 -13.62 18.25 -3.50
N GLY A 25 -14.03 17.15 -2.85
CA GLY A 25 -15.38 16.59 -2.95
C GLY A 25 -16.08 16.54 -1.58
N PRO A 26 -17.33 16.01 -1.52
CA PRO A 26 -18.13 15.99 -0.29
C PRO A 26 -17.49 15.25 0.89
N LEU A 27 -16.57 14.33 0.62
CA LEU A 27 -15.88 13.53 1.65
C LEU A 27 -14.47 14.04 1.97
N GLY A 28 -13.98 15.08 1.28
CA GLY A 28 -12.61 15.59 1.40
C GLY A 28 -11.89 15.70 0.05
N ASN A 29 -10.60 15.99 0.11
CA ASN A 29 -9.76 16.10 -1.09
C ASN A 29 -9.51 14.72 -1.70
N ARG A 30 -9.65 14.59 -3.02
CA ARG A 30 -9.50 13.33 -3.73
C ARG A 30 -8.36 13.41 -4.75
N ARG A 31 -7.51 12.40 -4.71
CA ARG A 31 -6.45 12.15 -5.68
C ARG A 31 -6.52 10.70 -6.12
N ILE A 32 -6.30 10.44 -7.40
CA ILE A 32 -6.19 9.08 -7.93
C ILE A 32 -4.75 8.88 -8.38
N ASP A 33 -3.99 8.04 -7.65
CA ASP A 33 -2.62 7.70 -8.03
C ASP A 33 -2.61 6.42 -8.87
N LEU A 34 -1.87 6.43 -9.98
CA LEU A 34 -1.68 5.27 -10.85
C LEU A 34 -0.46 4.48 -10.38
N LEU A 35 -0.66 3.18 -10.17
CA LEU A 35 0.31 2.27 -9.55
C LEU A 35 0.67 1.16 -10.53
N SER A 36 1.48 1.50 -11.55
CA SER A 36 1.73 0.60 -12.69
C SER A 36 3.10 -0.08 -12.67
N GLN A 37 3.93 0.15 -11.65
CA GLN A 37 5.27 -0.42 -11.55
C GLN A 37 5.65 -0.71 -10.10
N GLY A 38 6.44 -1.75 -9.89
CA GLY A 38 6.97 -2.16 -8.59
C GLY A 38 6.95 -3.67 -8.39
N GLN A 39 7.15 -4.10 -7.15
CA GLN A 39 7.34 -5.51 -6.82
C GLN A 39 6.90 -5.82 -5.39
N PHE A 40 6.64 -7.10 -5.13
CA PHE A 40 6.43 -7.65 -3.80
C PHE A 40 7.38 -8.83 -3.61
N GLU A 41 8.36 -8.70 -2.73
CA GLU A 41 9.40 -9.71 -2.55
C GLU A 41 9.58 -10.08 -1.08
N GLY A 42 9.62 -11.37 -0.80
CA GLY A 42 9.91 -11.91 0.52
C GLY A 42 10.10 -13.42 0.50
N PRO A 43 10.28 -14.06 1.67
CA PRO A 43 10.68 -15.46 1.75
C PRO A 43 9.68 -16.44 1.12
N ARG A 44 8.39 -16.06 1.08
CA ARG A 44 7.28 -16.89 0.57
C ARG A 44 6.55 -16.29 -0.64
N ILE A 45 7.05 -15.17 -1.18
CA ILE A 45 6.39 -14.48 -2.28
C ILE A 45 7.41 -13.74 -3.15
N LYS A 46 7.20 -13.81 -4.46
CA LYS A 46 7.86 -12.95 -5.43
C LYS A 46 6.85 -12.60 -6.50
N ALA A 47 6.59 -11.30 -6.68
CA ALA A 47 5.62 -10.82 -7.64
C ALA A 47 6.02 -9.45 -8.18
N LYS A 48 5.53 -9.12 -9.38
CA LYS A 48 5.69 -7.81 -10.01
C LYS A 48 4.33 -7.15 -10.18
N ILE A 49 4.28 -5.84 -9.98
CA ILE A 49 3.07 -5.06 -10.24
C ILE A 49 2.86 -4.97 -11.74
N VAL A 50 1.64 -5.27 -12.19
CA VAL A 50 1.23 -5.10 -13.59
C VAL A 50 0.39 -3.83 -13.75
N PRO A 51 0.31 -3.25 -14.96
CA PRO A 51 -0.50 -2.06 -15.19
C PRO A 51 -1.98 -2.26 -14.79
N GLY A 52 -2.58 -1.22 -14.21
CA GLY A 52 -3.99 -1.21 -13.79
C GLY A 52 -4.22 -0.95 -12.31
N GLY A 53 -3.16 -0.85 -11.50
CA GLY A 53 -3.26 -0.49 -10.10
C GLY A 53 -3.66 0.98 -9.87
N VAL A 54 -4.51 1.22 -8.88
CA VAL A 54 -4.97 2.57 -8.50
C VAL A 54 -5.06 2.74 -6.99
N ASP A 55 -4.76 3.96 -6.51
CA ASP A 55 -5.10 4.43 -5.17
C ASP A 55 -6.09 5.58 -5.26
N ILE A 56 -7.31 5.37 -4.75
CA ILE A 56 -8.38 6.39 -4.70
C ILE A 56 -8.23 7.19 -3.39
N LEU A 57 -7.07 7.80 -3.22
CA LEU A 57 -6.61 8.43 -1.99
C LEU A 57 -7.52 9.57 -1.52
N LEU A 58 -7.97 9.51 -0.26
CA LEU A 58 -8.75 10.56 0.39
C LEU A 58 -7.91 11.37 1.36
N GLY A 59 -7.80 12.69 1.17
CA GLY A 59 -7.39 13.63 2.20
C GLY A 59 -8.57 14.01 3.08
N GLY A 60 -8.54 13.62 4.35
CA GLY A 60 -9.56 13.95 5.34
C GLY A 60 -9.38 15.35 5.93
N SER A 61 -10.46 15.89 6.50
CA SER A 61 -10.44 17.17 7.23
C SER A 61 -9.63 17.13 8.53
N ASP A 62 -9.30 15.93 9.01
CA ASP A 62 -8.45 15.68 10.17
C ASP A 62 -6.94 15.72 9.83
N GLY A 63 -6.57 16.09 8.60
CA GLY A 63 -5.18 16.15 8.14
C GLY A 63 -4.56 14.79 7.80
N ALA A 64 -5.28 13.68 8.03
CA ALA A 64 -4.85 12.36 7.62
C ALA A 64 -5.26 12.04 6.19
N VAL A 65 -4.46 11.24 5.49
CA VAL A 65 -4.84 10.65 4.19
C VAL A 65 -5.18 9.18 4.34
N ARG A 66 -6.12 8.69 3.54
CA ARG A 66 -6.66 7.33 3.59
C ARG A 66 -6.55 6.69 2.22
N PRO A 67 -5.52 5.83 1.99
CA PRO A 67 -5.43 5.08 0.75
C PRO A 67 -6.58 4.08 0.65
N ASP A 68 -7.07 3.86 -0.58
CA ASP A 68 -7.97 2.77 -0.95
C ASP A 68 -7.51 2.21 -2.29
N VAL A 69 -6.79 1.09 -2.21
CA VAL A 69 -5.97 0.58 -3.30
C VAL A 69 -6.52 -0.71 -3.85
N ARG A 70 -6.49 -0.83 -5.18
CA ARG A 70 -6.58 -2.08 -5.91
C ARG A 70 -5.32 -2.23 -6.75
N LEU A 71 -4.58 -3.31 -6.52
CA LEU A 71 -3.25 -3.50 -7.08
C LEU A 71 -3.13 -4.90 -7.68
N PRO A 72 -3.15 -5.03 -9.02
CA PRO A 72 -2.88 -6.29 -9.68
C PRO A 72 -1.37 -6.57 -9.74
N LEU A 73 -0.99 -7.80 -9.47
CA LEU A 73 0.37 -8.31 -9.56
C LEU A 73 0.38 -9.64 -10.33
N GLU A 74 1.54 -9.96 -10.90
CA GLU A 74 1.87 -11.27 -11.44
C GLU A 74 2.96 -11.91 -10.56
N LEU A 75 2.68 -13.11 -10.05
CA LEU A 75 3.63 -13.92 -9.30
C LEU A 75 4.75 -14.43 -10.22
N ASP A 76 5.89 -14.78 -9.64
CA ASP A 76 7.07 -15.24 -10.37
C ASP A 76 6.89 -16.55 -11.17
N ASP A 77 5.84 -17.31 -10.86
CA ASP A 77 5.38 -18.49 -11.61
C ASP A 77 4.19 -18.22 -12.53
N GLY A 78 3.90 -16.94 -12.82
CA GLY A 78 2.92 -16.51 -13.81
C GLY A 78 1.48 -16.44 -13.31
N HIS A 79 1.20 -16.75 -12.05
CA HIS A 79 -0.15 -16.64 -11.51
C HIS A 79 -0.54 -15.19 -11.17
N PRO A 80 -1.77 -14.76 -11.45
CA PRO A 80 -2.26 -13.46 -11.00
C PRO A 80 -2.45 -13.40 -9.47
N LEU A 81 -2.23 -12.22 -8.90
CA LEU A 81 -2.54 -11.86 -7.54
C LEU A 81 -3.16 -10.46 -7.51
N LEU A 82 -4.34 -10.31 -6.90
CA LEU A 82 -4.90 -9.01 -6.57
C LEU A 82 -4.65 -8.72 -5.10
N ILE A 83 -4.03 -7.57 -4.82
CA ILE A 83 -3.94 -7.00 -3.48
C ILE A 83 -4.93 -5.84 -3.40
N SER A 84 -5.78 -5.86 -2.38
CA SER A 84 -6.64 -4.73 -2.01
C SER A 84 -6.25 -4.25 -0.63
N TYR A 85 -6.13 -2.94 -0.43
CA TYR A 85 -5.87 -2.43 0.91
C TYR A 85 -6.48 -1.07 1.17
N ARG A 86 -6.77 -0.83 2.45
CA ARG A 86 -7.08 0.49 3.00
C ARG A 86 -6.12 0.83 4.10
N GLY A 87 -5.92 2.11 4.37
CA GLY A 87 -5.02 2.52 5.43
C GLY A 87 -5.25 3.93 5.92
N VAL A 88 -4.34 4.36 6.77
CA VAL A 88 -4.26 5.72 7.29
C VAL A 88 -2.81 6.15 7.26
N ARG A 89 -2.56 7.36 6.77
CA ARG A 89 -1.29 8.06 6.90
C ARG A 89 -1.49 9.46 7.46
N HIS A 90 -0.70 9.80 8.46
CA HIS A 90 -0.64 11.15 9.00
C HIS A 90 0.77 11.43 9.52
N ALA A 91 1.10 12.72 9.58
CA ALA A 91 2.34 13.25 10.13
C ALA A 91 2.10 14.71 10.51
N PRO A 92 3.05 15.37 11.21
CA PRO A 92 3.06 16.83 11.28
C PRO A 92 2.94 17.47 9.89
N ALA A 93 2.31 18.64 9.81
CA ALA A 93 1.96 19.27 8.53
C ALA A 93 3.19 19.52 7.65
N GLU A 94 4.32 19.91 8.25
CA GLU A 94 5.59 20.12 7.57
C GLU A 94 6.14 18.82 6.96
N ILE A 95 5.98 17.67 7.62
CA ILE A 95 6.38 16.37 7.08
C ILE A 95 5.46 15.96 5.93
N MET A 96 4.15 16.15 6.08
CA MET A 96 3.19 15.88 5.01
C MET A 96 3.46 16.73 3.76
N ALA A 97 3.81 18.00 3.93
CA ALA A 97 4.17 18.90 2.84
C ALA A 97 5.44 18.43 2.11
N ARG A 98 6.48 18.02 2.84
CA ARG A 98 7.72 17.46 2.27
C ARG A 98 7.45 16.15 1.51
N ILE A 99 6.61 15.27 2.05
CA ILE A 99 6.15 14.07 1.34
C ILE A 99 5.43 14.43 0.04
N ALA A 100 4.53 15.43 0.07
CA ALA A 100 3.80 15.88 -1.12
C ALA A 100 4.74 16.49 -2.18
N ALA A 101 5.81 17.16 -1.74
CA ALA A 101 6.88 17.68 -2.58
C ALA A 101 7.87 16.61 -3.06
N ARG A 102 7.63 15.33 -2.75
CA ARG A 102 8.51 14.18 -3.08
C ARG A 102 9.92 14.30 -2.47
N GLU A 103 10.04 14.98 -1.34
CA GLU A 103 11.29 14.98 -0.58
C GLU A 103 11.45 13.69 0.22
N ARG A 104 12.71 13.36 0.53
CA ARG A 104 13.00 12.28 1.47
C ARG A 104 12.72 12.73 2.90
N VAL A 105 11.94 11.93 3.63
CA VAL A 105 11.65 12.11 5.05
C VAL A 105 12.05 10.85 5.83
N PRO A 106 12.40 10.96 7.13
CA PRO A 106 12.67 9.77 7.95
C PRO A 106 11.43 8.85 8.02
N PRO A 107 11.57 7.52 7.89
CA PRO A 107 10.43 6.60 7.96
C PRO A 107 9.57 6.75 9.22
N GLU A 108 10.20 7.01 10.36
CA GLU A 108 9.58 7.20 11.66
C GLU A 108 8.86 8.56 11.83
N SER A 109 9.07 9.50 10.91
CA SER A 109 8.47 10.84 10.98
C SER A 109 6.98 10.88 10.61
N HIS A 110 6.43 9.75 10.15
CA HIS A 110 5.02 9.64 9.77
C HIS A 110 4.45 8.28 10.13
N TYR A 111 3.17 8.28 10.46
CA TYR A 111 2.39 7.05 10.56
C TYR A 111 1.89 6.66 9.17
N LEU A 112 2.06 5.41 8.77
CA LEU A 112 1.42 4.81 7.59
C LEU A 112 1.18 3.32 7.86
N ARG A 113 -0.09 2.94 8.02
CA ARG A 113 -0.49 1.53 8.22
C ARG A 113 -1.63 1.17 7.29
N THR A 114 -1.59 -0.04 6.75
CA THR A 114 -2.62 -0.57 5.84
C THR A 114 -3.10 -1.95 6.31
N ALA A 115 -4.35 -2.26 6.04
CA ALA A 115 -4.92 -3.59 6.13
C ALA A 115 -5.12 -4.13 4.72
N LEU A 116 -4.48 -5.25 4.42
CA LEU A 116 -4.43 -5.87 3.10
C LEU A 116 -5.28 -7.14 3.08
N THR A 117 -5.94 -7.35 1.95
CA THR A 117 -6.57 -8.62 1.57
C THR A 117 -6.04 -9.03 0.21
N PHE A 118 -6.06 -10.33 -0.04
CA PHE A 118 -5.45 -10.94 -1.22
C PHE A 118 -6.47 -11.82 -1.95
N GLU A 119 -6.34 -11.89 -3.27
CA GLU A 119 -7.12 -12.80 -4.10
C GLU A 119 -6.24 -13.40 -5.19
N THR A 120 -6.18 -14.73 -5.24
CA THR A 120 -5.49 -15.49 -6.29
C THR A 120 -6.16 -16.84 -6.52
N ALA A 121 -6.13 -17.31 -7.77
CA ALA A 121 -6.56 -18.66 -8.13
C ALA A 121 -5.44 -19.71 -7.97
N SER A 122 -4.20 -19.30 -7.66
CA SER A 122 -3.06 -20.22 -7.55
C SER A 122 -3.21 -21.15 -6.34
N PRO A 123 -3.22 -22.49 -6.53
CA PRO A 123 -3.24 -23.43 -5.42
C PRO A 123 -2.02 -23.27 -4.49
N LYS A 124 -0.85 -22.92 -5.03
CA LYS A 124 0.40 -22.70 -4.29
C LYS A 124 0.29 -21.51 -3.31
N TYR A 125 -0.44 -20.46 -3.70
CA TYR A 125 -0.57 -19.23 -2.94
C TYR A 125 -1.94 -19.06 -2.26
N HIS A 126 -2.78 -20.12 -2.25
CA HIS A 126 -4.13 -20.07 -1.67
C HIS A 126 -4.17 -19.67 -0.19
N TRP A 127 -3.05 -19.81 0.53
CA TRP A 127 -2.93 -19.33 1.91
C TRP A 127 -3.16 -17.80 2.02
N LEU A 128 -2.77 -17.01 1.01
CA LEU A 128 -2.97 -15.56 0.98
C LEU A 128 -4.46 -15.18 1.04
N ASN A 129 -5.32 -15.97 0.40
CA ASN A 129 -6.77 -15.73 0.38
C ASN A 129 -7.43 -15.85 1.77
N ARG A 130 -6.71 -16.40 2.76
CA ARG A 130 -7.27 -16.81 4.06
C ARG A 130 -6.64 -16.08 5.25
N ILE A 131 -5.89 -15.02 4.99
CA ILE A 131 -5.23 -14.22 6.02
C ILE A 131 -5.64 -12.74 5.92
N VAL A 132 -5.44 -12.02 7.02
CA VAL A 132 -5.40 -10.55 7.00
C VAL A 132 -3.95 -10.12 6.96
N GLY A 133 -3.61 -9.27 6.00
CA GLY A 133 -2.31 -8.61 5.93
C GLY A 133 -2.31 -7.28 6.67
N VAL A 134 -1.19 -6.93 7.28
CA VAL A 134 -0.92 -5.57 7.78
C VAL A 134 0.35 -5.04 7.14
N GLY A 135 0.28 -3.84 6.59
CA GLY A 135 1.42 -3.14 6.02
C GLY A 135 1.94 -2.05 6.95
N VAL A 136 3.24 -2.10 7.24
CA VAL A 136 3.98 -1.02 7.89
C VAL A 136 4.64 -0.20 6.80
N GLY A 137 4.04 0.95 6.49
CA GLY A 137 4.47 1.74 5.35
C GLY A 137 5.45 2.84 5.66
N ARG A 138 6.23 3.19 4.63
CA ARG A 138 7.09 4.37 4.57
C ARG A 138 7.00 5.03 3.18
N ARG A 139 7.26 6.34 3.14
CA ARG A 139 7.34 7.11 1.91
C ARG A 139 8.76 7.40 1.50
N GLU A 140 9.05 7.08 0.25
CA GLU A 140 10.21 7.58 -0.48
C GLU A 140 9.75 8.54 -1.59
N PRO A 141 10.66 9.34 -2.18
CA PRO A 141 10.33 10.30 -3.23
C PRO A 141 9.43 9.72 -4.33
N GLU A 142 9.76 8.53 -4.82
CA GLU A 142 9.08 7.88 -5.94
C GLU A 142 8.19 6.70 -5.52
N PHE A 143 8.43 6.15 -4.32
CA PHE A 143 7.84 4.88 -3.90
C PHE A 143 6.98 5.01 -2.63
N ALA A 144 5.85 4.30 -2.63
CA ALA A 144 5.22 3.83 -1.40
C ALA A 144 5.80 2.45 -1.11
N ILE A 145 6.36 2.24 0.07
CA ILE A 145 6.93 0.95 0.45
C ILE A 145 6.23 0.46 1.70
N TYR A 146 5.91 -0.82 1.74
CA TYR A 146 5.27 -1.48 2.89
C TYR A 146 6.00 -2.76 3.24
N ASP A 147 6.40 -2.90 4.50
CA ASP A 147 6.73 -4.19 5.08
C ASP A 147 5.42 -4.88 5.44
N VAL A 148 5.10 -6.00 4.79
CA VAL A 148 3.81 -6.69 4.89
C VAL A 148 3.92 -7.91 5.79
N PHE A 149 2.96 -8.06 6.70
CA PHE A 149 2.87 -9.15 7.67
C PHE A 149 1.51 -9.83 7.59
N GLU A 150 1.45 -11.15 7.82
CA GLU A 150 0.21 -11.86 8.13
C GLU A 150 -0.09 -11.79 9.62
N VAL A 151 -1.35 -11.67 9.99
CA VAL A 151 -1.81 -11.78 11.38
C VAL A 151 -2.04 -13.25 11.74
N LEU A 152 -1.60 -13.70 12.93
CA LEU A 152 -1.63 -15.08 13.42
C LEU A 152 -2.60 -15.30 14.59
#